data_AF-A0A2J0Q851-F1
#
_entry.id   AF-A0A2J0Q851-F1
#
_cell.length_a   1.000
_cell.length_b   1.000
_cell.length_c   1.000
_cell.angle_alpha   90.00
_cell.angle_beta   90.00
_cell.angle_gamma   90.00
#
_symmetry.space_group_name_H-M   'P 1'
#
loop_
_entity.id
_entity.type
_entity.pdbx_description
1 polymer ?
#
loop_
_entity_poly.entity_id
_entity_poly.type
_entity_poly.pdbx_seq_one_letter_code
_entity_poly.pdbx_strand_id
1 'polypeptide(L)'
;MEESQPNIWLSKKLILSIILSLFIFTFLLEKLFLSAILIFSLLIHEYGHYWQMGREGIKKRDMVMIPPLGAMAVSHEPWPSRGAEARIGIAGPIFGMIPAIVFYLIFIISGNYMWLAGVMYVCFVNLFNLLPIGPMDGGRCLKSVLLSINPRFYEAYSAISWIGIIFIFLTISWPIAVFIDFIFLSEEKTKNKRVLNEINTKRKLVEKTQDFIKEVQSSNENQNWKNEETKLRQKKISRWEQEIKTYELILSPEPMKRISLYKYSLTCIATISAYIFILKNSLSAISPIVGEIGSIDFFNNLFNLFPY
;
A
#
# COMPACT_ATOMS: atom_id res chain seq x y z
N MET A 1 2.80 -39.63 23.73
CA MET A 1 3.44 -38.29 23.74
C MET A 1 2.63 -37.43 22.81
N GLU A 2 1.83 -36.54 23.38
CA GLU A 2 1.05 -35.55 22.64
C GLU A 2 2.06 -34.58 22.02
N GLU A 3 2.30 -34.66 20.71
CA GLU A 3 3.11 -33.68 20.00
C GLU A 3 2.36 -32.35 20.09
N SER A 4 2.80 -31.50 21.02
CA SER A 4 2.24 -30.16 21.20
C SER A 4 2.28 -29.46 19.84
N GLN A 5 1.10 -29.11 19.32
CA GLN A 5 0.97 -28.20 18.19
C GLN A 5 1.90 -27.01 18.44
N PRO A 6 2.89 -26.73 17.57
CA PRO A 6 3.79 -25.61 17.80
C PRO A 6 2.92 -24.35 17.90
N ASN A 7 2.93 -23.69 19.06
CA ASN A 7 2.12 -22.50 19.30
C ASN A 7 2.47 -21.45 18.26
N ILE A 8 1.53 -21.25 17.33
CA ILE A 8 1.63 -20.48 16.09
C ILE A 8 1.81 -18.97 16.30
N TRP A 9 1.56 -18.45 17.50
CA TRP A 9 1.58 -17.01 17.72
C TRP A 9 2.95 -16.53 18.18
N LEU A 10 3.73 -16.07 17.20
CA LEU A 10 5.02 -15.40 17.35
C LEU A 10 6.13 -16.28 17.93
N SER A 11 6.67 -17.19 17.10
CA SER A 11 7.98 -17.77 17.41
C SER A 11 8.98 -16.63 17.67
N LYS A 12 9.87 -16.79 18.66
CA LYS A 12 10.90 -15.76 18.96
C LYS A 12 11.67 -15.34 17.71
N LYS A 13 11.86 -16.28 16.77
CA LYS A 13 12.48 -16.06 15.46
C LYS A 13 11.67 -15.09 14.60
N LEU A 14 10.36 -15.30 14.47
CA LEU A 14 9.49 -14.40 13.70
C LEU A 14 9.49 -12.98 14.28
N ILE A 15 9.34 -12.83 15.61
CA ILE A 15 9.39 -11.51 16.27
C ILE A 15 10.71 -10.80 15.96
N LEU A 16 11.83 -11.49 16.18
CA LEU A 16 13.15 -10.93 15.96
C LEU A 16 13.33 -10.51 14.49
N SER A 17 12.86 -11.34 13.56
CA SER A 17 12.93 -11.07 12.14
C SER A 17 12.06 -9.87 11.71
N ILE A 18 10.88 -9.71 12.30
CA ILE A 18 10.00 -8.55 12.07
C ILE A 18 10.65 -7.27 12.59
N ILE A 19 11.20 -7.30 13.81
CA ILE A 19 11.88 -6.13 14.40
C ILE A 19 13.09 -5.74 13.55
N LEU A 20 13.90 -6.73 13.14
CA LEU A 20 15.08 -6.49 12.30
C LEU A 20 14.69 -5.94 10.92
N SER A 21 13.65 -6.48 10.28
CA SER A 21 13.12 -5.92 9.04
C SER A 21 12.58 -4.52 9.22
N LEU A 22 11.89 -4.22 10.31
CA LEU A 22 11.37 -2.88 10.58
C LEU A 22 12.52 -1.89 10.72
N PHE A 23 13.57 -2.27 11.44
CA PHE A 23 14.78 -1.46 11.55
C PHE A 23 15.43 -1.20 10.19
N ILE A 24 15.71 -2.26 9.40
CA ILE A 24 16.39 -2.15 8.10
C ILE A 24 15.55 -1.35 7.11
N PHE A 25 14.25 -1.63 6.98
CA PHE A 25 13.40 -0.87 6.06
C PHE A 25 13.20 0.57 6.50
N THR A 26 13.17 0.85 7.81
CA THR A 26 13.10 2.23 8.29
C THR A 26 14.40 2.97 7.98
N PHE A 27 15.55 2.30 8.10
CA PHE A 27 16.84 2.85 7.70
C PHE A 27 16.92 3.13 6.20
N LEU A 28 16.47 2.19 5.35
CA LEU A 28 16.52 2.32 3.89
C LEU A 28 15.52 3.34 3.33
N LEU A 29 14.32 3.41 3.91
CA LEU A 29 13.24 4.29 3.42
C LEU A 29 13.19 5.62 4.16
N GLU A 30 13.97 5.78 5.23
CA GLU A 30 13.96 6.91 6.18
C GLU A 30 12.57 7.20 6.78
N LYS A 31 11.63 6.24 6.68
CA LYS A 31 10.19 6.45 6.96
C LYS A 31 9.55 5.26 7.68
N LEU A 32 9.48 5.34 9.01
CA LEU A 32 8.93 4.28 9.87
C LEU A 32 7.51 3.84 9.49
N PHE A 33 6.62 4.80 9.20
CA PHE A 33 5.23 4.49 8.86
C PHE A 33 5.10 3.66 7.58
N LEU A 34 5.90 3.99 6.56
CA LEU A 34 5.92 3.25 5.31
C LEU A 34 6.50 1.84 5.51
N SER A 35 7.58 1.72 6.30
CA SER A 35 8.16 0.43 6.68
C SER A 35 7.18 -0.45 7.46
N ALA A 36 6.34 0.15 8.32
CA ALA A 36 5.30 -0.57 9.04
C ALA A 36 4.20 -1.07 8.10
N ILE A 37 3.74 -0.22 7.16
CA ILE A 37 2.78 -0.61 6.11
C ILE A 37 3.32 -1.77 5.26
N LEU A 38 4.59 -1.67 4.85
CA LEU A 38 5.31 -2.67 4.08
C LEU A 38 5.30 -4.03 4.80
N ILE A 39 5.75 -4.05 6.05
CA ILE A 39 5.87 -5.27 6.83
C ILE A 39 4.51 -5.87 7.09
N PHE A 40 3.53 -5.04 7.48
CA PHE A 40 2.16 -5.49 7.66
C PHE A 40 1.61 -6.16 6.39
N SER A 41 1.85 -5.55 5.22
CA SER A 41 1.36 -6.06 3.95
C SER A 41 2.01 -7.39 3.55
N LEU A 42 3.33 -7.50 3.72
CA LEU A 42 4.07 -8.74 3.47
C LEU A 42 3.64 -9.85 4.42
N LEU A 43 3.41 -9.55 5.70
CA LEU A 43 2.94 -10.53 6.67
C LEU A 43 1.56 -11.06 6.32
N ILE A 44 0.62 -10.19 5.91
CA ILE A 44 -0.73 -10.62 5.51
C ILE A 44 -0.68 -11.44 4.22
N HIS A 45 0.16 -11.05 3.25
CA HIS A 45 0.41 -11.83 2.03
C HIS A 45 0.93 -13.24 2.37
N GLU A 46 2.04 -13.33 3.11
CA GLU A 46 2.62 -14.63 3.48
C GLU A 46 1.71 -15.47 4.38
N TYR A 47 0.90 -14.80 5.21
CA TYR A 47 -0.12 -15.50 5.99
C TYR A 47 -1.13 -16.20 5.09
N GLY A 48 -1.45 -15.65 3.91
CA GLY A 48 -2.27 -16.33 2.91
C GLY A 48 -1.70 -17.67 2.48
N HIS A 49 -0.40 -17.73 2.15
CA HIS A 49 0.29 -18.98 1.85
C HIS A 49 0.27 -19.93 3.04
N TYR A 50 0.63 -19.44 4.22
CA TYR A 50 0.67 -20.22 5.45
C TYR A 50 -0.70 -20.83 5.81
N TRP A 51 -1.76 -20.04 5.68
CA TRP A 51 -3.13 -20.46 5.92
C TRP A 51 -3.54 -21.55 4.92
N GLN A 52 -3.26 -21.36 3.63
CA GLN A 52 -3.59 -22.34 2.61
C GLN A 52 -2.78 -23.63 2.78
N MET A 53 -1.50 -23.57 3.15
CA MET A 53 -0.69 -24.76 3.48
C MET A 53 -1.40 -25.63 4.52
N GLY A 54 -2.00 -25.03 5.54
CA GLY A 54 -2.75 -25.77 6.55
C GLY A 54 -4.03 -26.41 6.04
N ARG A 55 -4.72 -25.77 5.10
CA ARG A 55 -5.88 -26.36 4.43
C ARG A 55 -5.50 -27.56 3.56
N GLU A 56 -4.30 -27.54 2.99
CA GLU A 56 -3.73 -28.68 2.24
C GLU A 56 -3.20 -29.80 3.16
N GLY A 57 -3.29 -29.64 4.49
CA GLY A 57 -2.85 -30.65 5.45
C GLY A 57 -1.36 -30.63 5.78
N ILE A 58 -0.62 -29.60 5.33
CA ILE A 58 0.79 -29.41 5.70
C ILE A 58 0.87 -28.98 7.16
N LYS A 59 1.41 -29.85 8.02
CA LYS A 59 1.46 -29.63 9.47
C LYS A 59 2.73 -28.89 9.88
N LYS A 60 3.88 -29.30 9.35
CA LYS A 60 5.17 -28.66 9.65
C LYS A 60 5.38 -27.47 8.71
N ARG A 61 4.84 -26.32 9.10
CA ARG A 61 4.97 -25.05 8.39
C ARG A 61 5.35 -23.91 9.33
N ASP A 62 6.17 -22.99 8.86
CA ASP A 62 6.65 -21.83 9.61
C ASP A 62 6.55 -20.55 8.77
N MET A 63 6.68 -19.39 9.40
CA MET A 63 6.80 -18.09 8.74
C MET A 63 8.03 -17.37 9.26
N VAL A 64 8.81 -16.81 8.35
CA VAL A 64 9.98 -16.00 8.70
C VAL A 64 10.05 -14.76 7.85
N MET A 65 10.41 -13.64 8.46
CA MET A 65 10.78 -12.44 7.72
C MET A 65 12.26 -12.57 7.33
N ILE A 66 12.61 -12.32 6.07
CA ILE A 66 13.99 -12.28 5.59
C ILE A 66 14.31 -10.82 5.27
N PRO A 67 14.88 -10.05 6.22
CA PRO A 67 15.34 -8.70 5.93
C PRO A 67 16.48 -8.72 4.89
N PRO A 68 16.48 -7.86 3.84
CA PRO A 68 15.44 -6.94 3.35
C PRO A 68 14.57 -7.53 2.22
N LEU A 69 14.66 -8.84 1.96
CA LEU A 69 14.04 -9.51 0.82
C LEU A 69 12.52 -9.63 0.93
N GLY A 70 11.97 -9.81 2.13
CA GLY A 70 10.53 -9.94 2.33
C GLY A 70 10.16 -10.85 3.49
N ALA A 71 9.05 -11.56 3.37
CA ALA A 71 8.68 -12.65 4.27
C ALA A 71 8.55 -13.95 3.46
N MET A 72 8.59 -15.09 4.15
CA MET A 72 8.50 -16.41 3.52
C MET A 72 7.74 -17.38 4.42
N ALA A 73 6.69 -17.98 3.87
CA ALA A 73 6.05 -19.17 4.40
C ALA A 73 6.83 -20.42 3.97
N VAL A 74 7.35 -21.15 4.96
CA VAL A 74 8.21 -22.32 4.75
C VAL A 74 7.41 -23.58 5.03
N SER A 75 7.39 -24.51 4.07
CA SER A 75 6.93 -25.89 4.28
C SER A 75 8.11 -26.80 4.58
N HIS A 76 8.01 -27.60 5.64
CA HIS A 76 8.97 -28.67 5.96
C HIS A 76 8.46 -30.06 5.52
N GLU A 77 7.39 -30.08 4.74
CA GLU A 77 6.78 -31.26 4.15
C GLU A 77 6.66 -31.08 2.63
N PRO A 78 6.68 -32.17 1.84
CA PRO A 78 6.47 -32.08 0.40
C PRO A 78 5.07 -31.57 0.06
N TRP A 79 4.92 -30.95 -1.11
CA TRP A 79 3.61 -30.49 -1.58
C TRP A 79 2.65 -31.68 -1.78
N PRO A 80 1.43 -31.64 -1.21
CA PRO A 80 0.47 -32.75 -1.33
C PRO A 80 0.05 -33.06 -2.78
N SER A 81 0.00 -32.04 -3.63
CA SER A 81 -0.28 -32.18 -5.07
C SER A 81 0.15 -30.93 -5.84
N ARG A 82 0.14 -31.01 -7.18
CA ARG A 82 0.34 -29.84 -8.04
C ARG A 82 -0.76 -28.79 -7.86
N GLY A 83 -2.01 -29.24 -7.73
CA GLY A 83 -3.13 -28.34 -7.42
C GLY A 83 -2.99 -27.65 -6.07
N ALA A 84 -2.44 -28.35 -5.06
CA ALA A 84 -2.12 -27.76 -3.77
C ALA A 84 -1.02 -26.69 -3.89
N GLU A 85 0.06 -26.94 -4.63
CA GLU A 85 1.12 -25.95 -4.88
C GLU A 85 0.56 -24.69 -5.56
N ALA A 86 -0.34 -24.84 -6.54
CA ALA A 86 -1.02 -23.71 -7.19
C ALA A 86 -1.95 -22.93 -6.23
N ARG A 87 -2.78 -23.63 -5.45
CA ARG A 87 -3.66 -23.00 -4.45
C ARG A 87 -2.88 -22.22 -3.41
N ILE A 88 -1.78 -22.80 -2.93
CA ILE A 88 -0.90 -22.14 -1.97
C ILE A 88 -0.29 -20.91 -2.62
N GLY A 89 0.25 -21.01 -3.85
CA GLY A 89 0.79 -19.87 -4.59
C GLY A 89 -0.22 -18.72 -4.73
N ILE A 90 -1.45 -18.99 -5.17
CA ILE A 90 -2.43 -17.91 -5.37
C ILE A 90 -2.96 -17.31 -4.06
N ALA A 91 -2.89 -18.04 -2.94
CA ALA A 91 -3.43 -17.58 -1.66
C ALA A 91 -2.73 -16.32 -1.12
N GLY A 92 -1.43 -16.16 -1.37
CA GLY A 92 -0.70 -14.95 -0.97
C GLY A 92 -1.20 -13.70 -1.66
N PRO A 93 -1.19 -13.64 -3.01
CA PRO A 93 -1.79 -12.55 -3.78
C PRO A 93 -3.26 -12.31 -3.44
N ILE A 94 -4.03 -13.33 -3.07
CA ILE A 94 -5.41 -13.13 -2.62
C ILE A 94 -5.48 -12.38 -1.29
N PHE A 95 -4.75 -12.86 -0.27
CA PHE A 95 -4.73 -12.22 1.05
C PHE A 95 -4.08 -10.83 0.99
N GLY A 96 -3.11 -10.65 0.09
CA GLY A 96 -2.50 -9.37 -0.22
C GLY A 96 -3.47 -8.30 -0.73
N MET A 97 -4.70 -8.64 -1.13
CA MET A 97 -5.74 -7.65 -1.40
C MET A 97 -6.28 -6.99 -0.12
N ILE A 98 -6.23 -7.69 1.02
CA ILE A 98 -6.81 -7.20 2.28
C ILE A 98 -6.15 -5.88 2.72
N PRO A 99 -4.81 -5.76 2.80
CA PRO A 99 -4.16 -4.49 3.13
C PRO A 99 -4.47 -3.40 2.11
N ALA A 100 -4.53 -3.72 0.81
CA ALA A 100 -4.87 -2.75 -0.24
C ALA A 100 -6.27 -2.15 -0.03
N ILE A 101 -7.28 -2.99 0.25
CA ILE A 101 -8.64 -2.55 0.53
C ILE A 101 -8.67 -1.70 1.81
N VAL A 102 -8.03 -2.16 2.90
CA VAL A 102 -7.99 -1.44 4.18
C VAL A 102 -7.37 -0.06 4.01
N PHE A 103 -6.20 0.03 3.36
CA PHE A 103 -5.54 1.32 3.14
C PHE A 103 -6.34 2.23 2.22
N TYR A 104 -7.03 1.69 1.22
CA TYR A 104 -7.90 2.47 0.35
C TYR A 104 -9.10 3.05 1.11
N LEU A 105 -9.74 2.27 1.97
CA LEU A 105 -10.83 2.74 2.83
C LEU A 105 -10.36 3.85 3.77
N ILE A 106 -9.18 3.68 4.40
CA ILE A 106 -8.59 4.72 5.25
C ILE A 106 -8.26 5.97 4.42
N PHE A 107 -7.80 5.83 3.18
CA PHE A 107 -7.58 6.95 2.28
C PHE A 107 -8.88 7.72 2.00
N ILE A 108 -9.98 7.04 1.69
CA ILE A 108 -11.28 7.70 1.45
C ILE A 108 -11.73 8.50 2.67
N ILE A 109 -11.59 7.92 3.87
CA ILE A 109 -12.03 8.55 5.12
C ILE A 109 -11.12 9.72 5.52
N SER A 110 -9.80 9.53 5.43
CA SER A 110 -8.82 10.52 5.92
C SER A 110 -8.45 11.58 4.88
N GLY A 111 -8.57 11.26 3.60
CA GLY A 111 -8.01 12.04 2.50
C GLY A 111 -6.48 12.17 2.54
N ASN A 112 -5.79 11.35 3.32
CA ASN A 112 -4.33 11.34 3.44
C ASN A 112 -3.72 10.44 2.36
N TYR A 113 -3.02 11.06 1.41
CA TYR A 113 -2.45 10.38 0.24
C TYR A 113 -1.34 9.37 0.59
N MET A 114 -0.80 9.41 1.81
CA MET A 114 0.14 8.39 2.28
C MET A 114 -0.48 6.99 2.30
N TRP A 115 -1.78 6.88 2.59
CA TRP A 115 -2.49 5.60 2.52
C TRP A 115 -2.67 5.12 1.09
N LEU A 116 -2.88 6.02 0.13
CA LEU A 116 -2.92 5.68 -1.29
C LEU A 116 -1.54 5.18 -1.77
N ALA A 117 -0.44 5.75 -1.26
CA ALA A 117 0.90 5.20 -1.46
C ALA A 117 1.06 3.79 -0.88
N GLY A 118 0.45 3.52 0.28
CA GLY A 118 0.32 2.17 0.83
C GLY A 118 -0.40 1.21 -0.11
N VAL A 119 -1.58 1.58 -0.64
CA VAL A 119 -2.35 0.77 -1.61
C VAL A 119 -1.47 0.39 -2.82
N MET A 120 -0.80 1.39 -3.38
CA MET A 120 0.06 1.20 -4.54
C MET A 120 1.19 0.24 -4.30
N TYR A 121 1.81 0.36 -3.13
CA TYR A 121 2.88 -0.53 -2.74
C TYR A 121 2.39 -1.98 -2.62
N VAL A 122 1.25 -2.18 -1.95
CA VAL A 122 0.63 -3.50 -1.82
C VAL A 122 0.33 -4.11 -3.19
N CYS A 123 -0.32 -3.36 -4.07
CA CYS A 123 -0.64 -3.84 -5.41
C CYS A 123 0.62 -4.16 -6.22
N PHE A 124 1.67 -3.33 -6.11
CA PHE A 124 2.94 -3.57 -6.79
C PHE A 124 3.63 -4.86 -6.30
N VAL A 125 3.72 -5.07 -4.98
CA VAL A 125 4.30 -6.29 -4.40
C VAL A 125 3.52 -7.53 -4.85
N ASN A 126 2.19 -7.49 -4.79
CA ASN A 126 1.37 -8.61 -5.24
C ASN A 126 1.49 -8.87 -6.75
N LEU A 127 1.57 -7.82 -7.57
CA LEU A 127 1.83 -7.95 -9.02
C LEU A 127 3.17 -8.58 -9.31
N PHE A 128 4.20 -8.17 -8.57
CA PHE A 128 5.53 -8.72 -8.70
C PHE A 128 5.55 -10.22 -8.34
N ASN A 129 4.85 -10.60 -7.26
CA ASN A 129 4.67 -12.01 -6.89
C ASN A 129 3.78 -12.79 -7.88
N LEU A 130 2.89 -12.13 -8.61
CA LEU A 130 2.12 -12.77 -9.69
C LEU A 130 2.90 -12.92 -11.01
N LEU A 131 4.15 -12.44 -11.09
CA LEU A 131 4.97 -12.64 -12.28
C LEU A 131 5.14 -14.15 -12.54
N PRO A 132 5.06 -14.57 -13.82
CA PRO A 132 5.21 -15.97 -14.18
C PRO A 132 6.70 -16.35 -14.16
N ILE A 133 7.36 -16.27 -13.02
CA ILE A 133 8.80 -16.56 -12.87
C ILE A 133 8.96 -17.49 -11.67
N GLY A 134 9.74 -18.56 -11.84
CA GLY A 134 9.84 -19.70 -10.90
C GLY A 134 9.73 -19.41 -9.39
N PRO A 135 10.51 -18.48 -8.79
CA PRO A 135 10.46 -18.21 -7.35
C PRO A 135 9.24 -17.39 -6.91
N MET A 136 8.53 -16.75 -7.83
CA MET A 136 7.34 -15.95 -7.56
C MET A 136 6.09 -16.84 -7.54
N ASP A 137 5.02 -16.38 -6.89
CA ASP A 137 3.77 -17.14 -6.75
C ASP A 137 3.06 -17.44 -8.08
N GLY A 138 3.07 -16.49 -9.01
CA GLY A 138 2.57 -16.68 -10.36
C GLY A 138 3.34 -17.78 -11.09
N GLY A 139 4.65 -17.87 -10.84
CA GLY A 139 5.49 -18.95 -11.37
C GLY A 139 5.17 -20.32 -10.76
N ARG A 140 4.83 -20.38 -9.48
CA ARG A 140 4.37 -21.63 -8.83
C ARG A 140 3.02 -22.11 -9.38
N CYS A 141 2.11 -21.16 -9.63
CA CYS A 141 0.85 -21.44 -10.32
C CYS A 141 1.11 -21.97 -11.74
N LEU A 142 1.92 -21.25 -12.52
CA LEU A 142 2.23 -21.62 -13.90
C LEU A 142 2.99 -22.96 -13.98
N LYS A 143 3.94 -23.21 -13.09
CA LYS A 143 4.62 -24.52 -12.95
C LYS A 143 3.60 -25.65 -12.80
N SER A 144 2.61 -25.47 -11.93
CA SER A 144 1.58 -26.48 -11.68
C SER A 144 0.73 -26.75 -12.94
N VAL A 145 0.41 -25.68 -13.70
CA VAL A 145 -0.28 -25.77 -15.00
C VAL A 145 0.58 -26.49 -16.03
N LEU A 146 1.82 -26.06 -16.25
CA LEU A 146 2.69 -26.61 -17.27
C LEU A 146 2.99 -28.09 -17.02
N LEU A 147 3.27 -28.46 -15.76
CA LEU A 147 3.50 -29.85 -15.38
C LEU A 147 2.26 -30.73 -15.61
N SER A 148 1.05 -30.18 -15.47
CA SER A 148 -0.20 -30.89 -15.75
C SER A 148 -0.40 -31.19 -17.24
N ILE A 149 0.16 -30.35 -18.12
CA ILE A 149 0.06 -30.49 -19.58
C ILE A 149 1.20 -31.36 -20.11
N ASN A 150 2.46 -30.93 -19.93
CA ASN A 150 3.63 -31.65 -20.39
C ASN A 150 4.89 -31.22 -19.60
N PRO A 151 5.64 -32.16 -19.00
CA PRO A 151 6.88 -31.86 -18.27
C PRO A 151 7.91 -31.04 -19.06
N ARG A 152 8.01 -31.22 -20.39
CA ARG A 152 8.94 -30.46 -21.24
C ARG A 152 8.65 -28.96 -21.30
N PHE A 153 7.38 -28.57 -21.13
CA PHE A 153 7.03 -27.14 -21.07
C PHE A 153 7.55 -26.49 -19.80
N TYR A 154 7.57 -27.23 -18.68
CA TYR A 154 8.17 -26.76 -17.45
C TYR A 154 9.69 -26.57 -17.58
N GLU A 155 10.40 -27.48 -18.26
CA GLU A 155 11.83 -27.35 -18.51
C GLU A 155 12.15 -26.06 -19.28
N ALA A 156 11.47 -25.83 -20.40
CA ALA A 156 11.61 -24.60 -21.18
C ALA A 156 11.26 -23.35 -20.36
N TYR A 157 10.17 -23.40 -19.61
CA TYR A 157 9.75 -22.32 -18.71
C TYR A 157 10.79 -22.02 -17.61
N SER A 158 11.40 -23.04 -17.03
CA SER A 158 12.41 -22.87 -15.97
C SER A 158 13.65 -22.14 -16.49
N ALA A 159 14.07 -22.40 -17.72
CA ALA A 159 15.17 -21.69 -18.37
C ALA A 159 14.82 -20.22 -18.63
N ILE A 160 13.61 -19.94 -19.14
CA ILE A 160 13.12 -18.57 -19.37
C ILE A 160 12.99 -17.81 -18.05
N SER A 161 12.57 -18.47 -16.97
CA SER A 161 12.45 -17.85 -15.64
C SER A 161 13.78 -17.29 -15.15
N TRP A 162 14.90 -17.99 -15.36
CA TRP A 162 16.22 -17.48 -14.99
C TRP A 162 16.61 -16.21 -15.75
N ILE A 163 16.30 -16.15 -17.05
CA ILE A 163 16.50 -14.94 -17.87
C ILE A 163 15.61 -13.81 -17.34
N GLY A 164 14.36 -14.10 -16.99
CA GLY A 164 13.42 -13.15 -16.40
C GLY A 164 13.92 -12.56 -15.07
N ILE A 165 14.51 -13.37 -14.20
CA ILE A 165 15.11 -12.91 -12.93
C ILE A 165 16.25 -11.92 -13.21
N ILE A 166 17.13 -12.22 -14.16
CA ILE A 166 18.24 -11.33 -14.53
C ILE A 166 17.68 -10.01 -15.09
N PHE A 167 16.71 -10.07 -15.99
CA PHE A 167 16.09 -8.89 -16.58
C PHE A 167 15.45 -7.99 -15.52
N ILE A 168 14.73 -8.59 -14.57
CA ILE A 168 14.15 -7.86 -13.44
C ILE A 168 15.25 -7.22 -12.61
N PHE A 169 16.28 -7.97 -12.24
CA PHE A 169 17.38 -7.44 -11.44
C PHE A 169 18.05 -6.22 -12.10
N LEU A 170 18.19 -6.23 -13.43
CA LEU A 170 18.75 -5.11 -14.20
C LEU A 170 17.80 -3.89 -14.30
N THR A 171 16.49 -4.10 -14.20
CA THR A 171 15.47 -3.05 -14.44
C THR A 171 14.77 -2.57 -13.18
N ILE A 172 14.92 -3.25 -12.04
CA ILE A 172 14.17 -2.99 -10.80
C ILE A 172 14.47 -1.63 -10.16
N SER A 173 15.60 -1.01 -10.51
CA SER A 173 15.97 0.33 -10.05
C SER A 173 14.96 1.39 -10.48
N TRP A 174 14.38 1.28 -11.68
CA TRP A 174 13.43 2.27 -12.19
C TRP A 174 12.06 2.22 -11.48
N PRO A 175 11.39 1.06 -11.33
CA PRO A 175 10.17 0.96 -10.53
C PRO A 175 10.34 1.47 -9.08
N ILE A 176 11.48 1.17 -8.45
CA ILE A 176 11.79 1.65 -7.10
C ILE A 176 11.92 3.17 -7.07
N ALA A 177 12.61 3.77 -8.04
CA ALA A 177 12.76 5.23 -8.12
C ALA A 177 11.41 5.95 -8.30
N VAL A 178 10.56 5.48 -9.22
CA VAL A 178 9.21 6.02 -9.43
C VAL A 178 8.37 5.91 -8.16
N PHE A 179 8.53 4.81 -7.42
CA PHE A 179 7.83 4.59 -6.16
C PHE A 179 8.29 5.57 -5.07
N ILE A 180 9.60 5.79 -4.92
CA ILE A 180 10.15 6.75 -3.96
C ILE A 180 9.63 8.16 -4.27
N ASP A 181 9.68 8.58 -5.54
CA ASP A 181 9.17 9.88 -5.97
C ASP A 181 7.67 10.05 -5.65
N PHE A 182 6.87 9.00 -5.84
CA PHE A 182 5.45 9.02 -5.50
C PHE A 182 5.21 9.26 -4.00
N ILE A 183 5.98 8.59 -3.13
CA ILE A 183 5.86 8.77 -1.69
C ILE A 183 6.14 10.23 -1.31
N PHE A 184 7.23 10.81 -1.82
CA PHE A 184 7.57 12.21 -1.55
C PHE A 184 6.44 13.17 -1.98
N LEU A 185 5.86 12.93 -3.15
CA LEU A 185 4.74 13.75 -3.63
C LEU A 185 3.46 13.57 -2.82
N SER A 186 3.18 12.34 -2.35
CA SER A 186 2.02 12.06 -1.49
C SER A 186 2.08 12.82 -0.17
N GLU A 187 3.29 12.95 0.39
CA GLU A 187 3.55 13.67 1.63
C GLU A 187 3.43 15.18 1.44
N GLU A 188 4.03 15.71 0.36
CA GLU A 188 3.93 17.12 0.00
C GLU A 188 2.47 17.55 -0.20
N LYS A 189 1.67 16.73 -0.89
CA LYS A 189 0.24 17.00 -1.10
C LYS A 189 -0.55 17.04 0.21
N THR A 190 -0.23 16.14 1.13
CA THR A 190 -0.86 16.09 2.45
C THR A 190 -0.50 17.34 3.26
N LYS A 191 0.76 17.78 3.20
CA LYS A 191 1.22 19.04 3.81
C LYS A 191 0.52 20.25 3.19
N ASN A 192 0.43 20.33 1.87
CA ASN A 192 -0.21 21.44 1.16
C ASN A 192 -1.70 21.57 1.50
N LYS A 193 -2.42 20.44 1.61
CA LYS A 193 -3.83 20.45 2.04
C LYS A 193 -4.00 20.97 3.48
N ARG A 194 -3.09 20.62 4.39
CA ARG A 194 -3.09 21.16 5.77
C ARG A 194 -2.85 22.67 5.78
N VAL A 195 -1.83 23.14 5.05
CA VAL A 195 -1.51 24.58 4.95
C VAL A 195 -2.68 25.36 4.34
N LEU A 196 -3.33 24.83 3.30
CA LEU A 196 -4.50 25.47 2.68
C LEU A 196 -5.68 25.59 3.67
N ASN A 197 -5.92 24.55 4.48
CA ASN A 197 -6.95 24.61 5.52
C ASN A 197 -6.63 25.65 6.61
N GLU A 198 -5.36 25.82 6.99
CA GLU A 198 -4.94 26.87 7.92
C GLU A 198 -5.14 28.27 7.34
N ILE A 199 -4.77 28.49 6.07
CA ILE A 199 -5.03 29.76 5.37
C ILE A 199 -6.53 30.07 5.38
N ASN A 200 -7.38 29.11 4.98
CA ASN A 200 -8.82 29.32 4.92
C ASN A 200 -9.42 29.62 6.30
N THR A 201 -8.94 28.95 7.35
CA THR A 201 -9.36 29.20 8.73
C THR A 201 -8.96 30.60 9.19
N LYS A 202 -7.71 31.00 8.94
CA LYS A 202 -7.22 32.35 9.28
C LYS A 202 -7.95 33.44 8.51
N ARG A 203 -8.23 33.25 7.21
CA ARG A 203 -9.03 34.19 6.42
C ARG A 203 -10.42 34.40 7.00
N LYS A 204 -11.11 33.31 7.40
CA LYS A 204 -12.42 33.40 8.09
C LYS A 204 -12.32 34.16 9.42
N LEU A 205 -11.24 33.98 10.18
CA LEU A 205 -11.01 34.72 11.43
C LEU A 205 -10.75 36.20 11.17
N VAL A 206 -9.99 36.54 10.12
CA VAL A 206 -9.75 37.92 9.69
C VAL A 206 -11.07 38.59 9.30
N GLU A 207 -11.85 37.98 8.42
CA GLU A 207 -13.16 38.49 7.96
C GLU A 207 -14.11 38.74 9.14
N LYS A 208 -14.32 37.73 9.99
CA LYS A 208 -15.16 37.84 11.19
C LYS A 208 -14.70 38.95 12.14
N THR A 209 -13.39 39.14 12.27
CA THR A 209 -12.83 40.19 13.15
C THR A 209 -12.98 41.57 12.52
N GLN A 210 -12.82 41.69 11.20
CA GLN A 210 -13.05 42.94 10.47
C GLN A 210 -14.52 43.37 10.55
N ASP A 211 -15.47 42.44 10.42
CA ASP A 211 -16.90 42.75 10.52
C ASP A 211 -17.29 43.23 11.92
N PHE A 212 -16.77 42.59 12.98
CA PHE A 212 -16.94 43.07 14.34
C PHE A 212 -16.39 44.49 14.54
N ILE A 213 -15.22 44.79 14.00
CA ILE A 213 -14.63 46.14 14.11
C ILE A 213 -15.53 47.18 13.40
N LYS A 214 -16.07 46.86 12.23
CA LYS A 214 -17.03 47.74 11.51
C LYS A 214 -18.31 47.98 12.31
N GLU A 215 -18.86 46.94 12.94
CA GLU A 215 -20.06 47.03 13.77
C GLU A 215 -19.83 47.87 15.04
N VAL A 216 -18.67 47.71 15.68
CA VAL A 216 -18.31 48.50 16.85
C VAL A 216 -18.12 49.98 16.48
N GLN A 217 -17.48 50.26 15.33
CA GLN A 217 -17.26 51.61 14.81
C GLN A 217 -18.55 52.34 14.41
N SER A 218 -19.60 51.60 14.00
CA SER A 218 -20.91 52.18 13.68
C SER A 218 -21.82 52.38 14.90
N SER A 219 -21.46 51.83 16.07
CA SER A 219 -22.21 51.99 17.33
C SER A 219 -21.88 53.30 18.06
N ASN A 220 -22.90 54.02 18.53
CA ASN A 220 -22.79 55.39 19.08
C ASN A 220 -22.48 55.47 20.60
N GLU A 221 -21.88 54.43 21.20
CA GLU A 221 -21.69 54.31 22.67
C GLU A 221 -20.23 54.23 23.12
N ASN A 222 -19.94 54.86 24.27
CA ASN A 222 -18.68 54.94 25.06
C ASN A 222 -17.41 54.37 24.39
N GLN A 223 -16.61 55.28 23.83
CA GLN A 223 -15.54 54.98 22.87
C GLN A 223 -14.23 54.42 23.45
N ASN A 224 -13.91 54.67 24.72
CA ASN A 224 -12.51 54.50 25.15
C ASN A 224 -12.08 53.02 25.27
N TRP A 225 -12.91 52.17 25.87
CA TRP A 225 -12.63 50.73 25.99
C TRP A 225 -12.75 50.00 24.64
N LYS A 226 -13.74 50.38 23.81
CA LYS A 226 -13.94 49.87 22.44
C LYS A 226 -12.75 50.18 21.54
N ASN A 227 -12.10 51.33 21.71
CA ASN A 227 -10.93 51.73 20.93
C ASN A 227 -9.68 50.89 21.25
N GLU A 228 -9.45 50.53 22.51
CA GLU A 228 -8.33 49.64 22.87
C GLU A 228 -8.58 48.20 22.40
N GLU A 229 -9.81 47.68 22.52
CA GLU A 229 -10.13 46.34 22.04
C GLU A 229 -10.02 46.23 20.51
N THR A 230 -10.51 47.22 19.76
CA THR A 230 -10.37 47.27 18.30
C THR A 230 -8.91 47.35 17.86
N LYS A 231 -8.07 48.15 18.52
CA LYS A 231 -6.61 48.16 18.27
C LYS A 231 -5.96 46.79 18.47
N LEU A 232 -6.27 46.10 19.57
CA LEU A 232 -5.73 44.77 19.86
C LEU A 232 -6.15 43.75 18.80
N ARG A 233 -7.42 43.80 18.36
CA ARG A 233 -7.96 42.94 17.29
C ARG A 233 -7.36 43.28 15.93
N GLN A 234 -7.11 44.56 15.63
CA GLN A 234 -6.41 44.99 14.42
C GLN A 234 -4.99 44.40 14.37
N LYS A 235 -4.27 44.42 15.49
CA LYS A 235 -2.94 43.80 15.60
C LYS A 235 -2.97 42.29 15.36
N LYS A 236 -4.03 41.59 15.81
CA LYS A 236 -4.23 40.16 15.50
C LYS A 236 -4.49 39.92 14.02
N ILE A 237 -5.30 40.75 13.37
CA ILE A 237 -5.54 40.69 11.92
C ILE A 237 -4.23 40.81 11.16
N SER A 238 -3.43 41.86 11.42
CA SER A 238 -2.14 42.07 10.73
C SER A 238 -1.20 40.88 10.88
N ARG A 239 -1.18 40.26 12.07
CA ARG A 239 -0.40 39.04 12.31
C ARG A 239 -0.90 37.87 11.47
N TRP A 240 -2.22 37.62 11.44
CA TRP A 240 -2.79 36.53 10.65
C TRP A 240 -2.60 36.73 9.15
N GLU A 241 -2.72 37.96 8.65
CA GLU A 241 -2.45 38.30 7.25
C GLU A 241 -0.99 38.03 6.87
N GLN A 242 -0.05 38.36 7.76
CA GLN A 242 1.37 38.07 7.55
C GLN A 242 1.62 36.55 7.49
N GLU A 243 1.02 35.78 8.41
CA GLU A 243 1.09 34.32 8.43
C GLU A 243 0.49 33.70 7.15
N ILE A 244 -0.68 34.21 6.69
CA ILE A 244 -1.30 33.78 5.42
C ILE A 244 -0.35 34.02 4.25
N LYS A 245 0.28 35.20 4.16
CA LYS A 245 1.21 35.54 3.08
C LYS A 245 2.44 34.62 3.08
N THR A 246 2.95 34.27 4.26
CA THR A 246 4.03 33.28 4.38
C THR A 246 3.60 31.90 3.88
N TYR A 247 2.39 31.45 4.20
CA TYR A 247 1.87 30.16 3.72
C TYR A 247 1.59 30.14 2.22
N GLU A 248 1.11 31.23 1.64
CA GLU A 248 0.89 31.36 0.20
C GLU A 248 2.20 31.27 -0.59
N LEU A 249 3.29 31.85 -0.07
CA LEU A 249 4.63 31.71 -0.64
C LEU A 249 5.11 30.24 -0.65
N ILE A 250 4.78 29.47 0.38
CA ILE A 250 5.12 28.04 0.46
C ILE A 250 4.30 27.22 -0.56
N LEU A 251 3.05 27.61 -0.83
CA LEU A 251 2.13 26.90 -1.72
C LEU A 251 2.28 27.23 -3.21
N SER A 252 3.05 28.27 -3.57
CA SER A 252 3.35 28.66 -4.95
C SER A 252 3.83 27.46 -5.78
N PRO A 253 3.03 26.93 -6.71
CA PRO A 253 3.38 25.71 -7.41
C PRO A 253 4.25 26.00 -8.64
N GLU A 254 5.44 25.40 -8.70
CA GLU A 254 6.16 25.22 -9.96
C GLU A 254 5.31 24.35 -10.92
N PRO A 255 5.10 24.74 -12.19
CA PRO A 255 4.24 24.04 -13.15
C PRO A 255 4.60 22.56 -13.36
N MET A 256 5.87 22.18 -13.17
CA MET A 256 6.33 20.78 -13.20
C MET A 256 5.62 19.86 -12.19
N LYS A 257 5.23 20.37 -11.01
CA LYS A 257 4.61 19.55 -9.95
C LYS A 257 3.17 19.13 -10.29
N ARG A 258 2.46 19.90 -11.10
CA ARG A 258 1.06 19.60 -11.47
C ARG A 258 0.99 18.45 -12.49
N ILE A 259 1.96 18.38 -13.40
CA ILE A 259 2.10 17.32 -14.42
C ILE A 259 2.50 16.00 -13.77
N SER A 260 3.39 16.04 -12.78
CA SER A 260 3.82 14.83 -12.06
C SER A 260 2.63 14.15 -11.38
N LEU A 261 1.79 14.93 -10.69
CA LEU A 261 0.60 14.46 -9.98
C LEU A 261 -0.39 13.68 -10.84
N TYR A 262 -0.70 14.17 -12.05
CA TYR A 262 -1.62 13.49 -12.96
C TYR A 262 -1.05 12.15 -13.45
N LYS A 263 0.25 12.13 -13.76
CA LYS A 263 0.96 10.89 -14.12
C LYS A 263 0.84 9.86 -13.00
N TYR A 264 1.07 10.26 -11.73
CA TYR A 264 0.98 9.33 -10.61
C TYR A 264 -0.44 8.80 -10.35
N SER A 265 -1.49 9.63 -10.46
CA SER A 265 -2.86 9.13 -10.34
C SER A 265 -3.21 8.11 -11.44
N LEU A 266 -2.72 8.34 -12.66
CA LEU A 266 -2.90 7.42 -13.77
C LEU A 266 -2.15 6.11 -13.54
N THR A 267 -0.90 6.18 -13.08
CA THR A 267 -0.11 5.02 -12.64
C THR A 267 -0.84 4.27 -11.53
N CYS A 268 -1.51 4.99 -10.62
CA CYS A 268 -2.23 4.34 -9.54
C CYS A 268 -3.37 3.45 -10.02
N ILE A 269 -4.22 4.03 -10.87
CA ILE A 269 -5.33 3.31 -11.49
C ILE A 269 -4.78 2.14 -12.32
N ALA A 270 -3.75 2.38 -13.13
CA ALA A 270 -3.14 1.34 -13.96
C ALA A 270 -2.62 0.15 -13.14
N THR A 271 -1.91 0.38 -12.03
CA THR A 271 -1.36 -0.69 -11.19
C THR A 271 -2.46 -1.48 -10.48
N ILE A 272 -3.48 -0.81 -9.93
CA ILE A 272 -4.61 -1.49 -9.28
C ILE A 272 -5.38 -2.32 -10.31
N SER A 273 -5.70 -1.75 -11.47
CA SER A 273 -6.42 -2.45 -12.54
C SER A 273 -5.61 -3.62 -13.09
N ALA A 274 -4.29 -3.46 -13.28
CA ALA A 274 -3.41 -4.55 -13.71
C ALA A 274 -3.39 -5.68 -12.69
N TYR A 275 -3.31 -5.35 -11.39
CA TYR A 275 -3.32 -6.35 -10.33
C TYR A 275 -4.60 -7.16 -10.32
N ILE A 276 -5.76 -6.48 -10.33
CA ILE A 276 -7.07 -7.12 -10.37
C ILE A 276 -7.21 -8.01 -11.62
N PHE A 277 -6.82 -7.49 -12.79
CA PHE A 277 -6.89 -8.23 -14.04
C PHE A 277 -6.01 -9.48 -14.02
N ILE A 278 -4.75 -9.36 -13.64
CA ILE A 278 -3.80 -10.49 -13.61
C ILE A 278 -4.23 -11.52 -12.58
N LEU A 279 -4.70 -11.10 -11.40
CA LEU A 279 -5.19 -12.01 -10.37
C LEU A 279 -6.40 -12.81 -10.85
N LYS A 280 -7.39 -12.14 -11.49
CA LYS A 280 -8.57 -12.79 -12.07
C LYS A 280 -8.19 -13.82 -13.14
N ASN A 281 -7.28 -13.46 -14.05
CA ASN A 281 -6.82 -14.38 -15.09
C ASN A 281 -6.02 -15.55 -14.51
N SER A 282 -5.21 -15.32 -13.48
CA SER A 282 -4.46 -16.37 -12.78
C SER A 282 -5.39 -17.38 -12.12
N LEU A 283 -6.45 -16.91 -11.45
CA LEU A 283 -7.50 -17.74 -10.87
C LEU A 283 -8.21 -18.58 -11.94
N SER A 284 -8.58 -17.96 -13.07
CA SER A 284 -9.21 -18.66 -14.19
C SER A 284 -8.29 -19.76 -14.75
N ALA A 285 -6.99 -19.47 -14.90
CA ALA A 285 -6.02 -20.40 -15.48
C ALA A 285 -5.79 -21.66 -14.62
N ILE A 286 -5.84 -21.53 -13.29
CA ILE A 286 -5.65 -22.66 -12.38
C ILE A 286 -6.94 -23.46 -12.11
N SER A 287 -8.11 -22.88 -12.40
CA SER A 287 -9.42 -23.52 -12.14
C SER A 287 -9.55 -24.97 -12.63
N PRO A 288 -9.04 -25.38 -13.82
CA PRO A 288 -9.19 -26.76 -14.30
C PRO A 288 -8.40 -27.79 -13.48
N ILE A 289 -7.34 -27.36 -12.80
CA ILE A 289 -6.41 -28.23 -12.05
C ILE A 289 -6.80 -28.27 -10.57
N VAL A 290 -7.48 -27.22 -10.12
CA VAL A 290 -7.74 -26.96 -8.71
C VAL A 290 -9.17 -27.37 -8.32
N GLY A 291 -10.09 -27.50 -9.28
CA GLY A 291 -11.54 -27.64 -9.04
C GLY A 291 -12.21 -26.29 -8.76
N GLU A 292 -13.54 -26.24 -8.68
CA GLU A 292 -14.26 -25.04 -8.24
C GLU A 292 -13.81 -24.66 -6.83
N ILE A 293 -12.93 -23.66 -6.74
CA ILE A 293 -12.55 -23.08 -5.47
C ILE A 293 -13.79 -22.33 -4.99
N GLY A 294 -14.45 -22.75 -3.92
CA GLY A 294 -15.59 -22.01 -3.35
C GLY A 294 -15.27 -20.55 -2.97
N SER A 295 -14.00 -20.14 -2.97
CA SER A 295 -13.58 -18.74 -2.84
C SER A 295 -13.62 -17.95 -4.14
N ILE A 296 -13.63 -18.59 -5.32
CA ILE A 296 -13.78 -17.91 -6.62
C ILE A 296 -15.11 -17.16 -6.67
N ASP A 297 -16.19 -17.70 -6.10
CA ASP A 297 -17.48 -16.98 -6.02
C ASP A 297 -17.44 -15.77 -5.09
N PHE A 298 -16.73 -15.88 -3.96
CA PHE A 298 -16.49 -14.74 -3.07
C PHE A 298 -15.69 -13.63 -3.78
N PHE A 299 -14.62 -13.99 -4.49
CA PHE A 299 -13.80 -13.02 -5.22
C PHE A 299 -14.51 -12.46 -6.46
N ASN A 300 -15.24 -13.27 -7.21
CA ASN A 300 -16.07 -12.81 -8.33
C ASN A 300 -17.12 -11.79 -7.87
N ASN A 301 -17.76 -12.03 -6.71
CA ASN A 301 -18.67 -11.07 -6.10
C ASN A 301 -17.96 -9.80 -5.59
N LEU A 302 -16.75 -9.93 -5.02
CA LEU A 302 -15.94 -8.79 -4.59
C LEU A 302 -15.47 -7.93 -5.77
N PHE A 303 -15.10 -8.53 -6.90
CA PHE A 303 -14.67 -7.80 -8.10
C PHE A 303 -15.80 -7.06 -8.80
N ASN A 304 -17.05 -7.54 -8.69
CA ASN A 304 -18.22 -6.84 -9.20
C ASN A 304 -18.55 -5.54 -8.42
N LEU A 305 -17.93 -5.31 -7.24
CA LEU A 305 -18.06 -4.06 -6.47
C LEU A 305 -17.16 -2.93 -6.98
N PHE A 306 -16.18 -3.23 -7.84
CA PHE A 306 -15.31 -2.24 -8.47
C PHE A 306 -15.57 -2.23 -9.99
N PRO A 307 -16.67 -1.62 -10.45
CA PRO A 307 -16.88 -1.43 -11.88
C PRO A 307 -15.76 -0.54 -12.43
N TYR A 308 -15.19 -0.99 -13.55
CA TYR A 308 -14.13 -0.38 -14.36
C TYR A 308 -14.02 1.15 -14.28
#